data_AF-A0A0G4PSQ1-F1
#
_entry.id   AF-A0A0G4PSQ1-F1
#
_cell.length_a   1.000
_cell.length_b   1.000
_cell.length_c   1.000
_cell.angle_alpha   90.00
_cell.angle_beta   90.00
_cell.angle_gamma   90.00
#
_symmetry.space_group_name_H-M   'P 1'
#
loop_
_entity.id
_entity.type
_entity.pdbx_description
1 polymer ?
#
loop_
_entity_poly.entity_id
_entity_poly.type
_entity_poly.pdbx_seq_one_letter_code
_entity_poly.pdbx_strand_id
1 'polypeptide(L)'
;MFSGLVPPDGHYELKKHLRELVDLFRPFPKELLERGNMDIVQDIFDNDGRIKDSPPMDRPGLASEAFMPGLKQDVKDEFASFLHAMMKINPDDRPSVEDLLRHPWLGAL
;
A
#
# COMPACT_ATOMS: atom_id res chain seq x y z
N MET A 1 -6.34 8.99 -4.52
CA MET A 1 -5.87 8.67 -3.16
C MET A 1 -6.97 7.89 -2.49
N PHE A 2 -6.67 6.73 -1.90
CA PHE A 2 -7.61 6.00 -1.05
C PHE A 2 -8.08 6.94 0.06
N SER A 3 -9.34 7.40 -0.02
CA SER A 3 -9.85 8.38 0.94
C SER A 3 -10.25 7.74 2.27
N GLY A 4 -10.33 6.40 2.33
CA GLY A 4 -10.91 5.67 3.47
C GLY A 4 -12.41 5.95 3.65
N LEU A 5 -13.02 6.78 2.81
CA LEU A 5 -14.44 7.11 2.86
C LEU A 5 -15.21 6.01 2.13
N VAL A 6 -16.34 5.63 2.73
CA VAL A 6 -17.36 4.86 2.02
C VAL A 6 -17.81 5.71 0.83
N PRO A 7 -17.74 5.19 -0.40
CA PRO A 7 -18.25 5.91 -1.57
C PRO A 7 -19.71 6.32 -1.35
N PRO A 8 -20.17 7.46 -1.90
CA PRO A 8 -21.51 7.98 -1.64
C PRO A 8 -22.65 6.99 -1.99
N ASP A 9 -22.37 6.05 -2.89
CA ASP A 9 -23.26 4.97 -3.30
C ASP A 9 -23.17 3.71 -2.42
N GLY A 10 -22.29 3.71 -1.40
CA GLY A 10 -22.06 2.59 -0.48
C GLY A 10 -21.22 1.46 -1.07
N HIS A 11 -20.82 1.53 -2.34
CA HIS A 11 -20.18 0.42 -3.03
C HIS A 11 -18.66 0.47 -2.89
N TYR A 12 -18.10 -0.55 -2.23
CA TYR A 12 -16.66 -0.69 -2.09
C TYR A 12 -16.04 -1.35 -3.33
N GLU A 13 -15.21 -0.60 -4.05
CA GLU A 13 -14.49 -1.05 -5.25
C GLU A 13 -13.21 -1.84 -4.89
N LEU A 14 -13.36 -3.12 -4.54
CA LEU A 14 -12.27 -4.00 -4.10
C LEU A 14 -11.09 -4.03 -5.07
N LYS A 15 -11.35 -4.22 -6.37
CA LYS A 15 -10.30 -4.30 -7.41
C LYS A 15 -9.51 -2.99 -7.51
N LYS A 16 -10.19 -1.85 -7.39
CA LYS A 16 -9.56 -0.53 -7.38
C LYS A 16 -8.67 -0.34 -6.15
N HIS A 17 -9.16 -0.72 -4.95
CA HIS A 17 -8.35 -0.63 -3.74
C HIS A 17 -7.09 -1.48 -3.84
N LEU A 18 -7.21 -2.75 -4.22
CA LEU A 18 -6.07 -3.66 -4.31
C LEU A 18 -5.04 -3.16 -5.34
N ARG A 19 -5.49 -2.58 -6.44
CA ARG A 19 -4.62 -1.90 -7.42
C ARG A 19 -3.87 -0.73 -6.78
N GLU A 20 -4.54 0.10 -5.98
CA GLU A 20 -3.86 1.18 -5.25
C GLU A 20 -2.79 0.66 -4.28
N LEU A 21 -3.00 -0.49 -3.65
CA LEU A 21 -2.00 -1.13 -2.80
C LEU A 21 -0.81 -1.64 -3.62
N VAL A 22 -1.05 -2.35 -4.72
CA VAL A 22 0.02 -2.88 -5.60
C VAL A 22 0.92 -1.76 -6.09
N ASP A 23 0.32 -0.66 -6.55
CA ASP A 23 1.06 0.47 -7.11
C ASP A 23 1.79 1.31 -6.05
N LEU A 24 1.39 1.29 -4.76
CA LEU A 24 2.08 2.03 -3.69
C LEU A 24 3.11 1.15 -2.96
N PHE A 25 2.78 -0.12 -2.71
CA PHE A 25 3.47 -0.96 -1.73
C PHE A 25 4.00 -2.28 -2.30
N ARG A 26 4.00 -2.41 -3.63
CA ARG A 26 4.48 -3.55 -4.43
C ARG A 26 3.42 -4.66 -4.59
N PRO A 27 3.61 -5.58 -5.56
CA PRO A 27 2.71 -6.71 -5.79
C PRO A 27 2.55 -7.62 -4.57
N PHE A 28 1.45 -8.38 -4.53
CA PHE A 28 1.18 -9.34 -3.49
C PHE A 28 2.08 -10.57 -3.64
N PRO A 29 2.81 -10.99 -2.60
CA PRO A 29 3.66 -12.17 -2.69
C PRO A 29 2.81 -13.45 -2.78
N LYS A 30 3.35 -14.45 -3.46
CA LYS A 30 2.68 -15.71 -3.78
C LYS A 30 2.20 -16.42 -2.51
N GLU A 31 3.03 -16.45 -1.48
CA GLU A 31 2.76 -17.10 -0.20
C GLU A 31 1.61 -16.43 0.55
N LEU A 32 1.38 -15.13 0.34
CA LEU A 32 0.21 -14.44 0.88
C LEU A 32 -1.05 -14.80 0.08
N LEU A 33 -0.95 -14.80 -1.26
CA LEU A 33 -2.07 -15.12 -2.14
C LEU A 33 -2.56 -16.55 -1.91
N GLU A 34 -1.65 -17.52 -1.76
CA GLU A 34 -1.97 -18.94 -1.50
C GLU A 34 -2.75 -19.17 -0.19
N ARG A 35 -2.62 -18.27 0.78
CA ARG A 35 -3.39 -18.29 2.04
C ARG A 35 -4.74 -17.58 1.94
N GLY A 36 -5.00 -16.89 0.84
CA GLY A 36 -6.22 -16.12 0.60
C GLY A 36 -7.42 -16.97 0.19
N ASN A 37 -8.57 -16.32 0.01
CA ASN A 37 -9.72 -16.97 -0.60
C ASN A 37 -9.44 -17.17 -2.10
N MET A 38 -9.33 -18.43 -2.54
CA MET A 38 -8.94 -18.79 -3.91
C MET A 38 -9.91 -18.27 -4.98
N ASP A 39 -11.21 -18.17 -4.70
CA ASP A 39 -12.18 -17.63 -5.65
C ASP A 39 -11.87 -16.15 -5.95
N ILE A 40 -11.55 -15.38 -4.90
CA ILE A 40 -11.17 -13.97 -5.02
C ILE A 40 -9.79 -13.84 -5.67
N VAL A 41 -8.82 -14.66 -5.25
CA VAL A 41 -7.44 -14.59 -5.74
C VAL A 41 -7.40 -14.86 -7.24
N GLN A 42 -8.07 -15.92 -7.68
CA GLN A 42 -8.09 -16.31 -9.09
C GLN A 42 -8.89 -15.33 -9.96
N ASP A 43 -9.90 -14.66 -9.41
CA ASP A 43 -10.64 -13.63 -10.16
C ASP A 43 -9.81 -12.34 -10.33
N ILE A 44 -9.07 -11.93 -9.30
CA ILE A 44 -8.46 -10.60 -9.23
C ILE A 44 -6.99 -10.56 -9.64
N PHE A 45 -6.18 -11.55 -9.27
CA PHE A 45 -4.72 -11.46 -9.35
C PHE A 45 -4.12 -12.23 -10.53
N ASP A 46 -3.12 -11.66 -11.17
CA ASP A 46 -2.28 -12.36 -12.14
C ASP A 46 -1.16 -13.17 -11.45
N ASN A 47 -0.37 -13.87 -12.24
CA ASN A 47 0.73 -14.71 -11.74
C ASN A 47 1.87 -13.90 -11.11
N ASP A 48 1.94 -12.59 -11.34
CA ASP A 48 2.95 -11.68 -10.77
C ASP A 48 2.45 -11.01 -9.48
N GLY A 49 1.27 -11.38 -8.99
CA GLY A 49 0.66 -10.79 -7.80
C GLY A 49 0.15 -9.36 -8.01
N ARG A 50 -0.06 -8.97 -9.27
CA ARG A 50 -0.72 -7.71 -9.65
C ARG A 50 -2.19 -7.96 -9.99
N ILE A 51 -2.91 -6.89 -10.25
CA ILE A 51 -4.34 -6.95 -10.58
C ILE A 51 -4.52 -7.20 -12.08
N LYS A 52 -5.29 -8.23 -12.44
CA LYS A 52 -5.61 -8.57 -13.83
C LYS A 52 -6.24 -7.40 -14.57
N ASP A 53 -5.86 -7.27 -15.85
CA ASP A 53 -6.39 -6.25 -16.78
C ASP A 53 -6.28 -4.81 -16.24
N SER A 54 -5.31 -4.57 -15.36
CA SER A 54 -5.10 -3.28 -14.74
C SER A 54 -3.67 -2.79 -14.99
N PRO A 55 -3.44 -1.87 -15.93
CA PRO A 55 -2.13 -1.28 -16.11
C PRO A 55 -1.73 -0.49 -14.85
N PRO A 56 -0.41 -0.28 -14.63
CA PRO A 56 0.08 0.58 -13.56
C PRO A 56 -0.61 1.95 -13.61
N MET A 57 -0.99 2.49 -12.46
CA MET A 57 -1.34 3.90 -12.38
C MET A 57 -0.07 4.70 -12.59
N ASP A 58 -0.01 5.42 -13.70
CA ASP A 58 1.00 6.44 -13.96
C ASP A 58 0.81 7.59 -12.94
N ARG A 59 1.26 7.35 -11.70
CA ARG A 59 1.08 8.26 -10.58
C ARG A 59 2.39 8.50 -9.84
N PRO A 60 2.54 9.68 -9.22
CA PRO A 60 3.70 9.97 -8.39
C PRO A 60 3.84 8.99 -7.20
N GLY A 61 5.06 8.83 -6.71
CA GLY A 61 5.32 8.10 -5.47
C GLY A 61 4.79 8.81 -4.23
N LEU A 62 4.80 8.12 -3.07
CA LEU A 62 4.33 8.66 -1.79
C LEU A 62 5.01 9.98 -1.42
N ALA A 63 6.32 10.10 -1.64
CA ALA A 63 7.10 11.31 -1.35
C ALA A 63 6.97 12.42 -2.42
N SER A 64 5.75 12.66 -2.91
CA SER A 64 5.46 13.66 -3.94
C SER A 64 4.49 14.74 -3.46
N GLU A 65 4.45 15.88 -4.16
CA GLU A 65 3.45 16.94 -3.88
C GLU A 65 2.00 16.47 -4.02
N ALA A 66 1.73 15.45 -4.84
CA ALA A 66 0.38 14.91 -5.01
C ALA A 66 -0.14 14.21 -3.75
N PHE A 67 0.76 13.63 -2.94
CA PHE A 67 0.41 12.89 -1.72
C PHE A 67 0.74 13.64 -0.44
N MET A 68 1.78 14.46 -0.44
CA MET A 68 2.29 15.18 0.73
C MET A 68 2.52 16.67 0.38
N PRO A 69 1.45 17.41 0.03
CA PRO A 69 1.60 18.77 -0.46
C PRO A 69 2.19 19.71 0.58
N GLY A 70 3.13 20.56 0.17
CA GLY A 70 3.71 21.62 1.00
C GLY A 70 4.72 21.17 2.06
N LEU A 71 5.02 19.86 2.15
CA LEU A 71 6.13 19.38 2.97
C LEU A 71 7.47 19.59 2.22
N LYS A 72 8.56 19.75 2.97
CA LYS A 72 9.91 19.72 2.39
C LYS A 72 10.26 18.29 1.95
N GLN A 73 11.13 18.15 0.96
CA GLN A 73 11.42 16.83 0.37
C GLN A 73 12.01 15.84 1.37
N ASP A 74 12.92 16.28 2.24
CA ASP A 74 13.49 15.48 3.33
C ASP A 74 12.41 14.90 4.26
N VAL A 75 11.45 15.73 4.66
CA VAL A 75 10.32 15.29 5.50
C VAL A 75 9.43 14.30 4.77
N LYS A 76 9.19 14.49 3.47
CA LYS A 76 8.41 13.54 2.66
C LYS A 76 9.09 12.20 2.54
N ASP A 77 10.40 12.20 2.27
CA ASP A 77 11.17 10.98 2.09
C ASP A 77 11.20 10.16 3.39
N GLU A 78 11.40 10.82 4.53
CA GLU A 78 11.41 10.19 5.84
C GLU A 78 10.02 9.63 6.24
N PHE A 79 8.95 10.39 5.96
CA PHE A 79 7.58 9.91 6.21
C PHE A 79 7.18 8.77 5.25
N ALA A 80 7.55 8.86 3.98
CA ALA A 80 7.30 7.79 3.02
C ALA A 80 8.05 6.51 3.42
N SER A 81 9.28 6.62 3.91
CA SER A 81 10.02 5.48 4.49
C SER A 81 9.24 4.83 5.63
N PHE A 82 8.67 5.64 6.53
CA PHE A 82 7.85 5.14 7.64
C PHE A 82 6.61 4.38 7.13
N LEU A 83 5.88 4.95 6.17
CA LEU A 83 4.73 4.30 5.56
C LEU A 83 5.10 2.98 4.87
N HIS A 84 6.23 2.93 4.15
CA HIS A 84 6.72 1.68 3.53
C HIS A 84 7.14 0.61 4.54
N ALA A 85 7.60 1.00 5.74
CA ALA A 85 7.90 0.08 6.82
C ALA A 85 6.61 -0.49 7.43
N MET A 86 5.63 0.37 7.74
CA MET A 86 4.37 -0.01 8.39
C MET A 86 3.44 -0.80 7.46
N MET A 87 3.35 -0.41 6.18
CA MET A 87 2.35 -0.91 5.23
C MET A 87 2.86 -2.03 4.33
N LYS A 88 3.70 -2.95 4.86
CA LYS A 88 4.08 -4.16 4.11
C LYS A 88 2.83 -4.95 3.73
N ILE A 89 2.76 -5.37 2.46
CA ILE A 89 1.65 -6.17 1.92
C ILE A 89 1.51 -7.48 2.68
N ASN A 90 2.62 -8.20 2.87
CA ASN A 90 2.65 -9.37 3.73
C ASN A 90 2.71 -8.92 5.20
N PRO A 91 1.71 -9.30 6.02
CA PRO A 91 1.70 -8.94 7.43
C PRO A 91 2.88 -9.53 8.21
N ASP A 92 3.39 -10.69 7.80
CA ASP A 92 4.52 -11.36 8.46
C ASP A 92 5.83 -10.57 8.34
N ASP A 93 5.91 -9.67 7.35
CA ASP A 93 7.07 -8.79 7.12
C ASP A 93 6.94 -7.44 7.84
N ARG A 94 5.82 -7.18 8.54
CA ARG A 94 5.61 -5.90 9.24
C ARG A 94 6.45 -5.87 10.52
N PRO A 95 7.14 -4.75 10.80
CA PRO A 95 7.83 -4.58 12.06
C PRO A 95 6.83 -4.65 13.22
N SER A 96 7.32 -5.09 14.38
CA SER A 96 6.55 -4.97 15.61
C SER A 96 6.25 -3.50 15.92
N VAL A 97 5.27 -3.23 16.76
CA VAL A 97 4.99 -1.86 17.21
C VAL A 97 6.23 -1.24 17.86
N GLU A 98 6.98 -2.02 18.65
CA GLU A 98 8.20 -1.54 19.29
C GLU A 98 9.27 -1.16 18.26
N ASP A 99 9.52 -2.01 17.26
CA ASP A 99 10.48 -1.69 16.19
C ASP A 99 10.03 -0.48 15.37
N LEU A 100 8.72 -0.35 15.15
CA LEU A 100 8.15 0.78 14.43
C LEU A 100 8.35 2.10 15.19
N LEU A 101 8.28 2.10 16.53
CA LEU A 101 8.59 3.27 17.37
C LEU A 101 10.04 3.74 17.22
N ARG A 102 10.95 2.85 16.83
CA ARG A 102 12.37 3.17 16.56
C ARG A 102 12.59 3.76 15.18
N HIS A 103 11.56 3.86 14.34
CA HIS A 103 11.69 4.48 13.03
C HIS A 103 11.98 5.98 13.18
N PRO A 104 13.01 6.54 12.50
CA PRO A 104 13.47 7.91 12.70
C PRO A 104 12.36 8.97 12.64
N TRP A 105 11.42 8.80 11.70
CA TRP A 105 10.27 9.71 11.52
C TRP A 105 9.46 9.99 12.80
N LEU A 106 9.31 9.00 13.69
CA LEU A 106 8.52 9.16 14.92
C LEU A 106 9.27 9.93 16.01
N GLY A 107 10.61 9.89 16.02
CA GLY A 107 11.44 10.51 17.06
C GLY A 107 11.09 10.07 18.48
N ALA A 108 10.53 8.86 18.66
CA ALA A 108 9.95 8.42 19.92
C ALA A 108 10.94 7.72 20.86
N LEU A 109 12.04 7.16 20.33
CA LEU A 109 13.03 6.36 21.04
C LEU A 109 14.46 6.66 20.57
#